data_AF-A0A2M8Q812-F1
#
_entry.id   AF-A0A2M8Q812-F1
#
_cell.length_a   1.000
_cell.length_b   1.000
_cell.length_c   1.000
_cell.angle_alpha   90.00
_cell.angle_beta   90.00
_cell.angle_gamma   90.00
#
_symmetry.space_group_name_H-M   'P 1'
#
loop_
_entity.id
_entity.type
_entity.pdbx_description
1 polymer ?
#
loop_
_entity_poly.entity_id
_entity_poly.type
_entity_poly.pdbx_seq_one_letter_code
_entity_poly.pdbx_strand_id
1 'polypeptide(L)'
;LTVSGAALATLGKRRMRQEIVAPPSSTLVLDLRRGLWALRDMLRERWRWIAGGEALFLSAFAFMLALRWLNPALWQPIWGGEKPFEFGFLNALIRTPVLPPYNPFYSDGVINYYYYGFFLMSLPVRLTGIAPEVAYNLIVPTLFGLMLSAVFAVIVRIRGLWRWGVAGALLVGVAG
;
A
#
# COMPACT_ATOMS: atom_id res chain seq x y z
N LEU A 1 -8.62 25.98 39.44
CA LEU A 1 -9.89 25.45 38.90
C LEU A 1 -9.63 24.05 38.32
N THR A 2 -9.65 23.05 39.18
CA THR A 2 -9.42 21.63 38.82
C THR A 2 -10.73 21.05 38.27
N VAL A 3 -10.83 20.95 36.95
CA VAL A 3 -11.95 20.27 36.29
C VAL A 3 -11.82 18.77 36.56
N SER A 4 -12.77 18.21 37.30
CA SER A 4 -12.82 16.78 37.65
C SER A 4 -12.94 15.90 36.39
N GLY A 5 -12.19 14.80 36.34
CA GLY A 5 -12.17 13.86 35.20
C GLY A 5 -13.55 13.30 34.81
N ALA A 6 -14.51 13.28 35.74
CA ALA A 6 -15.90 12.93 35.46
C ALA A 6 -16.63 13.94 34.54
N ALA A 7 -16.27 15.22 34.63
CA ALA A 7 -16.81 16.27 33.75
C ALA A 7 -16.26 16.15 32.32
N LEU A 8 -14.98 15.78 32.18
CA LEU A 8 -14.36 15.50 30.88
C LEU A 8 -14.96 14.26 30.20
N ALA A 9 -15.24 13.20 30.97
CA ALA A 9 -15.84 11.97 30.43
C ALA A 9 -17.31 12.18 29.97
N THR A 10 -18.07 13.01 30.69
CA THR A 10 -19.46 13.33 30.32
C THR A 10 -19.56 14.29 29.14
N LEU A 11 -18.64 15.26 29.03
CA LEU A 11 -18.47 16.10 27.85
C LEU A 11 -18.07 15.29 26.61
N GLY A 12 -17.14 14.34 26.76
CA GLY A 12 -16.73 13.43 25.68
C GLY A 12 -17.88 12.56 25.16
N LYS A 13 -18.70 11.99 26.06
CA LYS A 13 -19.87 11.18 25.68
C LYS A 13 -20.96 11.99 24.98
N ARG A 14 -21.20 13.25 25.38
CA ARG A 14 -22.19 14.12 24.72
C ARG A 14 -21.73 14.55 23.33
N ARG A 15 -20.45 14.84 23.15
CA ARG A 15 -19.87 15.21 21.84
C ARG A 15 -19.93 14.04 20.85
N MET A 16 -19.57 12.83 21.29
CA MET A 16 -19.67 11.63 20.46
C MET A 16 -21.12 11.28 20.07
N ARG A 17 -22.10 11.54 20.94
CA ARG A 17 -23.52 11.29 20.59
C ARG A 17 -24.09 12.29 19.56
N GLN A 18 -23.49 13.46 19.41
CA GLN A 18 -23.91 14.47 18.42
C GLN A 18 -23.27 14.26 17.04
N GLU A 19 -22.09 13.64 16.98
CA GLU A 19 -21.40 13.35 15.71
C GLU A 19 -21.92 12.08 14.99
N ILE A 20 -22.69 11.23 15.67
CA ILE A 20 -23.34 10.02 15.08
C ILE A 20 -24.81 10.31 14.75
N VAL A 21 -25.13 11.52 14.30
CA VAL A 21 -26.39 11.77 13.60
C VAL A 21 -26.04 11.72 12.13
N ALA A 22 -26.37 10.60 11.47
CA ALA A 22 -26.16 10.46 10.04
C ALA A 22 -26.84 11.65 9.33
N PRO A 23 -26.12 12.40 8.47
CA PRO A 23 -26.70 13.50 7.73
C PRO A 23 -27.95 13.00 7.00
N PRO A 24 -29.08 13.73 7.03
CA PRO A 24 -30.27 13.34 6.29
C PRO A 24 -29.89 13.06 4.82
N SER A 25 -30.48 12.06 4.18
CA SER A 25 -30.07 11.57 2.85
C SER A 25 -29.96 12.67 1.78
N SER A 26 -30.70 13.77 1.94
CA SER A 26 -30.64 14.98 1.12
C SER A 26 -29.33 15.77 1.24
N THR A 27 -28.70 15.82 2.41
CA THR A 27 -27.39 16.49 2.60
C THR A 27 -26.24 15.61 2.12
N LEU A 28 -26.40 14.28 2.17
CA LEU A 28 -25.41 13.31 1.71
C LEU A 28 -25.10 13.47 0.20
N VAL A 29 -26.12 13.69 -0.63
CA VAL A 29 -25.94 13.94 -2.07
C VAL A 29 -25.23 15.27 -2.33
N LEU A 30 -25.56 16.31 -1.56
CA LEU A 30 -24.93 17.62 -1.67
C LEU A 30 -23.46 17.57 -1.23
N ASP A 31 -23.16 16.85 -0.15
CA ASP A 31 -21.80 16.68 0.37
C ASP A 31 -20.96 15.82 -0.57
N LEU A 32 -21.53 14.77 -1.17
CA LEU A 32 -20.86 13.98 -2.20
C LEU A 32 -20.56 14.82 -3.44
N ARG A 33 -21.53 15.62 -3.92
CA ARG A 33 -21.32 16.54 -5.04
C ARG A 33 -20.23 17.55 -4.72
N ARG A 34 -20.26 18.20 -3.55
CA ARG A 34 -19.22 19.13 -3.10
C ARG A 34 -17.84 18.45 -3.05
N GLY A 35 -17.77 17.22 -2.55
CA GLY A 35 -16.55 16.40 -2.54
C GLY A 35 -16.02 16.15 -3.95
N LEU A 36 -16.89 15.82 -4.91
CA LEU A 36 -16.51 15.63 -6.31
C LEU A 36 -16.00 16.92 -6.97
N TRP A 37 -16.62 18.07 -6.68
CA TRP A 37 -16.14 19.38 -7.15
C TRP A 37 -14.78 19.71 -6.54
N ALA A 38 -14.61 19.54 -5.22
CA ALA A 38 -13.34 19.76 -4.54
C ALA A 38 -12.24 18.82 -5.06
N LEU A 39 -12.57 17.56 -5.35
CA LEU A 39 -11.64 16.60 -5.97
C LEU A 39 -11.24 17.07 -7.37
N ARG A 40 -12.21 17.48 -8.20
CA ARG A 40 -11.95 18.00 -9.55
C ARG A 40 -11.04 19.23 -9.51
N ASP A 41 -11.30 20.17 -8.61
CA ASP A 41 -10.51 21.38 -8.48
C ASP A 41 -9.09 21.07 -7.98
N MET A 42 -8.95 20.18 -6.99
CA MET A 42 -7.65 19.69 -6.53
C MET A 42 -6.88 18.99 -7.67
N LEU A 43 -7.54 18.10 -8.42
CA LEU A 43 -6.92 17.43 -9.56
C LEU A 43 -6.47 18.44 -10.61
N ARG A 44 -7.32 19.43 -10.94
CA ARG A 44 -6.99 20.47 -11.93
C ARG A 44 -5.88 21.41 -11.47
N GLU A 45 -5.80 21.70 -10.18
CA GLU A 45 -4.74 22.56 -9.63
C GLU A 45 -3.41 21.79 -9.54
N ARG A 46 -3.45 20.50 -9.18
CA ARG A 46 -2.27 19.69 -8.86
C ARG A 46 -1.90 18.67 -9.94
N TRP A 47 -2.54 18.68 -11.10
CA TRP A 47 -2.37 17.65 -12.14
C TRP A 47 -0.90 17.41 -12.53
N ARG A 48 -0.06 18.46 -12.54
CA ARG A 48 1.38 18.35 -12.87
C ARG A 48 2.14 17.54 -11.83
N TRP A 49 1.81 17.74 -10.55
CA TRP A 49 2.39 16.98 -9.44
C TRP A 49 1.92 15.53 -9.46
N ILE A 50 0.64 15.33 -9.73
CA ILE A 50 0.04 13.98 -9.84
C ILE A 50 0.68 13.25 -11.02
N ALA A 51 0.62 13.81 -12.23
CA ALA A 51 1.19 13.20 -13.43
C ALA A 51 2.69 12.93 -13.29
N GLY A 52 3.43 13.82 -12.63
CA GLY A 52 4.85 13.59 -12.35
C GLY A 52 5.07 12.44 -11.35
N GLY A 53 4.27 12.34 -10.30
CA GLY A 53 4.31 11.22 -9.36
C GLY A 53 3.95 9.88 -10.01
N GLU A 54 2.90 9.86 -10.83
CA GLU A 54 2.50 8.70 -11.62
C GLU A 54 3.60 8.29 -12.61
N ALA A 55 4.24 9.25 -13.29
CA ALA A 55 5.36 8.96 -14.18
C ALA A 55 6.57 8.37 -13.44
N LEU A 56 6.86 8.84 -12.22
CA LEU A 56 7.89 8.27 -11.37
C LEU A 56 7.53 6.82 -10.98
N PHE A 57 6.31 6.58 -10.51
CA PHE A 57 5.83 5.25 -10.17
C PHE A 57 5.94 4.29 -11.37
N LEU A 58 5.41 4.69 -12.52
CA LEU A 58 5.38 3.87 -13.73
C LEU A 58 6.78 3.59 -14.28
N SER A 59 7.68 4.57 -14.24
CA SER A 59 9.07 4.36 -14.66
C SER A 59 9.83 3.40 -13.74
N ALA A 60 9.68 3.56 -12.42
CA ALA A 60 10.25 2.64 -11.43
C ALA A 60 9.67 1.22 -11.56
N PHE A 61 8.34 1.12 -11.71
CA PHE A 61 7.65 -0.13 -11.95
C PHE A 61 8.16 -0.80 -13.23
N ALA A 62 8.20 -0.08 -14.35
CA ALA A 62 8.65 -0.61 -15.64
C ALA A 62 10.11 -1.06 -15.60
N PHE A 63 10.98 -0.30 -14.92
CA PHE A 63 12.37 -0.68 -14.71
C PHE A 63 12.49 -2.00 -13.94
N MET A 64 11.83 -2.11 -12.78
CA MET A 64 11.90 -3.33 -11.97
C MET A 64 11.21 -4.51 -12.65
N LEU A 65 10.13 -4.26 -13.40
CA LEU A 65 9.46 -5.27 -14.21
C LEU A 65 10.38 -5.78 -15.32
N ALA A 66 11.14 -4.91 -15.99
CA ALA A 66 12.12 -5.32 -16.99
C ALA A 66 13.21 -6.21 -16.38
N LEU A 67 13.71 -5.87 -15.18
CA LEU A 67 14.66 -6.72 -14.46
C LEU A 67 14.06 -8.10 -14.12
N ARG A 68 12.80 -8.13 -13.65
CA ARG A 68 12.08 -9.39 -13.41
C ARG A 68 11.82 -10.15 -14.69
N TRP A 69 11.57 -9.49 -15.81
CA TRP A 69 11.38 -10.15 -17.09
C TRP A 69 12.66 -10.82 -17.60
N LEU A 70 13.83 -10.23 -17.36
CA LEU A 70 15.13 -10.83 -17.69
C LEU A 70 15.45 -12.06 -16.82
N ASN A 71 14.95 -12.11 -15.58
CA ASN A 71 15.08 -13.27 -14.70
C ASN A 71 13.80 -13.48 -13.85
N PRO A 72 12.77 -14.11 -14.43
CA PRO A 72 11.48 -14.27 -13.76
C PRO A 72 11.49 -15.44 -12.78
N ALA A 73 12.55 -16.26 -12.79
CA ALA A 73 12.65 -17.47 -12.01
C ALA A 73 12.42 -17.20 -10.52
N LEU A 74 11.48 -17.97 -9.96
CA LEU A 74 11.15 -18.00 -8.53
C LEU A 74 11.99 -19.03 -7.77
N TRP A 75 12.77 -19.82 -8.48
CA TRP A 75 13.63 -20.85 -7.94
C TRP A 75 15.05 -20.71 -8.51
N GLN A 76 16.05 -20.71 -7.65
CA GLN A 76 17.47 -20.69 -8.05
C GLN A 76 18.22 -21.73 -7.21
N PRO A 77 18.76 -22.80 -7.82
CA PRO A 77 19.41 -23.89 -7.08
C PRO A 77 20.66 -23.48 -6.30
N ILE A 78 21.37 -22.43 -6.74
CA ILE A 78 22.72 -22.09 -6.27
C ILE A 78 22.71 -20.88 -5.33
N TRP A 79 21.82 -19.90 -5.53
CA TRP A 79 21.88 -18.58 -4.87
C TRP A 79 20.74 -18.30 -3.87
N GLY A 80 19.91 -19.29 -3.56
CA GLY A 80 19.05 -19.23 -2.37
C GLY A 80 17.59 -19.61 -2.57
N GLY A 81 17.02 -20.12 -1.48
CA GLY A 81 15.63 -20.58 -1.33
C GLY A 81 14.68 -19.54 -0.72
N GLU A 82 15.06 -18.27 -0.62
CA GLU A 82 14.21 -17.21 -0.08
C GLU A 82 12.98 -16.96 -0.96
N LYS A 83 13.15 -16.81 -2.28
CA LYS A 83 12.00 -16.61 -3.19
C LYS A 83 10.98 -17.76 -3.13
N PRO A 84 11.39 -19.05 -3.14
CA PRO A 84 10.46 -20.15 -2.89
C PRO A 84 9.76 -20.09 -1.54
N PHE A 85 10.47 -19.68 -0.49
CA PHE A 85 9.89 -19.50 0.85
C PHE A 85 8.79 -18.42 0.84
N GLU A 86 9.10 -17.23 0.33
CA GLU A 86 8.16 -16.11 0.20
C GLU A 86 6.97 -16.46 -0.70
N PHE A 87 7.22 -17.17 -1.80
CA PHE A 87 6.19 -17.65 -2.70
C PHE A 87 5.25 -18.66 -2.02
N GLY A 88 5.80 -19.55 -1.19
CA GLY A 88 5.04 -20.47 -0.35
C GLY A 88 4.10 -19.72 0.59
N PHE A 89 4.61 -18.71 1.29
CA PHE A 89 3.81 -17.89 2.22
C PHE A 89 2.69 -17.12 1.52
N LEU A 90 2.99 -16.52 0.36
CA LEU A 90 1.98 -15.87 -0.47
C LEU A 90 0.88 -16.86 -0.88
N ASN A 91 1.25 -18.06 -1.34
CA ASN A 91 0.29 -19.09 -1.73
C ASN A 91 -0.57 -19.56 -0.55
N ALA A 92 0.03 -19.76 0.62
CA ALA A 92 -0.71 -20.14 1.82
C ALA A 92 -1.78 -19.09 2.17
N LEU A 93 -1.45 -17.81 2.08
CA LEU A 93 -2.40 -16.71 2.32
C LEU A 93 -3.49 -16.59 1.25
N ILE A 94 -3.15 -16.83 -0.03
CA ILE A 94 -4.14 -16.84 -1.12
C ILE A 94 -5.17 -17.97 -0.91
N ARG A 95 -4.71 -19.14 -0.46
CA ARG A 95 -5.54 -20.34 -0.32
C ARG A 95 -6.28 -20.43 1.01
N THR A 96 -5.78 -19.82 2.08
CA THR A 96 -6.42 -19.96 3.40
C THR A 96 -7.63 -19.03 3.54
N PRO A 97 -8.81 -19.54 3.95
CA PRO A 97 -10.00 -18.72 4.19
C PRO A 97 -10.00 -18.04 5.57
N VAL A 98 -9.26 -18.58 6.54
CA VAL A 98 -9.21 -18.12 7.93
C VAL A 98 -7.78 -17.76 8.34
N LEU A 99 -7.64 -16.94 9.38
CA LEU A 99 -6.34 -16.60 9.97
C LEU A 99 -6.20 -17.28 11.34
N PRO A 100 -4.98 -17.70 11.74
CA PRO A 100 -3.72 -17.61 10.99
C PRO A 100 -3.62 -18.65 9.84
N PRO A 101 -2.84 -18.38 8.78
CA PRO A 101 -2.67 -19.30 7.66
C PRO A 101 -1.83 -20.52 8.05
N TYR A 102 -2.04 -21.64 7.34
CA TYR A 102 -1.21 -22.83 7.49
C TYR A 102 0.23 -22.56 7.05
N ASN A 103 1.20 -23.27 7.63
CA ASN A 103 2.60 -23.18 7.23
C ASN A 103 2.90 -24.17 6.10
N PRO A 104 3.27 -23.73 4.89
CA PRO A 104 3.57 -24.64 3.78
C PRO A 104 4.84 -25.48 3.98
N PHE A 105 5.67 -25.14 4.96
CA PHE A 105 6.94 -25.83 5.27
C PHE A 105 6.90 -26.59 6.60
N TYR A 106 5.77 -26.59 7.30
CA TYR A 106 5.61 -27.30 8.58
C TYR A 106 4.20 -27.87 8.69
N SER A 107 4.08 -29.19 8.53
CA SER A 107 2.81 -29.92 8.56
C SER A 107 2.03 -29.65 9.84
N ASP A 108 0.72 -29.43 9.69
CA ASP A 108 -0.22 -29.07 10.77
C ASP A 108 0.14 -27.82 11.58
N GLY A 109 1.12 -27.06 11.09
CA GLY A 109 1.57 -25.82 11.68
C GLY A 109 0.89 -24.59 11.11
N VAL A 110 1.05 -23.48 11.83
CA VAL A 110 0.66 -22.14 11.37
C VAL A 110 1.91 -21.30 11.11
N ILE A 111 1.79 -20.28 10.25
CA ILE A 111 2.91 -19.36 10.00
C ILE A 111 3.24 -18.60 11.29
N ASN A 112 4.44 -18.85 11.84
CA ASN A 112 5.01 -18.10 12.95
C ASN A 112 6.09 -17.13 12.46
N TYR A 113 5.68 -16.22 11.58
CA TYR A 113 6.54 -15.21 10.98
C TYR A 113 5.69 -13.98 10.65
N TYR A 114 6.33 -12.82 10.50
CA TYR A 114 5.63 -11.61 10.09
C TYR A 114 5.13 -11.73 8.64
N TYR A 115 3.83 -11.97 8.46
CA TYR A 115 3.21 -12.19 7.14
C TYR A 115 2.32 -11.04 6.67
N TYR A 116 2.25 -9.92 7.40
CA TYR A 116 1.31 -8.84 7.08
C TYR A 116 1.52 -8.25 5.67
N GLY A 117 2.79 -8.12 5.22
CA GLY A 117 3.09 -7.70 3.85
C GLY A 117 2.56 -8.67 2.79
N PHE A 118 2.75 -9.97 3.00
CA PHE A 118 2.17 -11.01 2.14
C PHE A 118 0.65 -11.00 2.19
N PHE A 119 0.04 -10.74 3.35
CA PHE A 119 -1.40 -10.65 3.49
C PHE A 119 -1.95 -9.50 2.64
N LEU A 120 -1.37 -8.30 2.76
CA LEU A 120 -1.77 -7.13 1.96
C LEU A 120 -1.64 -7.40 0.46
N MET A 121 -0.57 -8.07 0.03
CA MET A 121 -0.35 -8.40 -1.37
C MET A 121 -1.19 -9.60 -1.85
N SER A 122 -1.68 -10.46 -0.96
CA SER A 122 -2.58 -11.55 -1.34
C SER A 122 -3.99 -11.06 -1.69
N LEU A 123 -4.44 -9.95 -1.11
CA LEU A 123 -5.76 -9.35 -1.40
C LEU A 123 -5.97 -9.01 -2.88
N PRO A 124 -5.12 -8.21 -3.54
CA PRO A 124 -5.28 -7.92 -4.96
C PRO A 124 -5.14 -9.17 -5.83
N VAL A 125 -4.33 -10.15 -5.42
CA VAL A 125 -4.18 -11.43 -6.15
C VAL A 125 -5.45 -12.26 -6.08
N ARG A 126 -6.08 -12.36 -4.89
CA ARG A 126 -7.38 -13.01 -4.70
C ARG A 126 -8.49 -12.30 -5.47
N LEU A 127 -8.46 -10.96 -5.49
CA LEU A 127 -9.47 -10.15 -6.18
C LEU A 127 -9.38 -10.32 -7.71
N THR A 128 -8.18 -10.40 -8.26
CA THR A 128 -7.94 -10.46 -9.71
C THR A 128 -7.88 -11.88 -10.26
N GLY A 129 -7.65 -12.88 -9.42
CA GLY A 129 -7.54 -14.29 -9.83
C GLY A 129 -6.30 -14.59 -10.68
N ILE A 130 -5.30 -13.70 -10.69
CA ILE A 130 -4.06 -13.90 -11.45
C ILE A 130 -3.29 -15.08 -10.86
N ALA A 131 -2.65 -15.87 -11.72
CA ALA A 131 -1.80 -16.97 -11.29
C ALA A 131 -0.71 -16.47 -10.31
N PRO A 132 -0.51 -17.11 -9.14
CA PRO A 132 0.39 -16.61 -8.09
C PRO A 132 1.81 -16.32 -8.60
N GLU A 133 2.34 -17.13 -9.51
CA GLU A 133 3.68 -16.97 -10.09
C GLU A 133 3.81 -15.69 -10.92
N VAL A 134 2.75 -15.32 -11.64
CA VAL A 134 2.68 -14.06 -12.39
C VAL A 134 2.49 -12.90 -11.41
N ALA A 135 1.58 -13.05 -10.45
CA ALA A 135 1.33 -12.05 -9.44
C ALA A 135 2.59 -11.69 -8.64
N TYR A 136 3.37 -12.68 -8.21
CA TYR A 136 4.63 -12.44 -7.48
C TYR A 136 5.63 -11.63 -8.34
N ASN A 137 5.69 -11.90 -9.65
CA ASN A 137 6.50 -11.13 -10.60
C ASN A 137 6.03 -9.67 -10.78
N LEU A 138 4.75 -9.37 -10.52
CA LEU A 138 4.19 -8.01 -10.57
C LEU A 138 4.26 -7.28 -9.23
N ILE A 139 4.10 -8.00 -8.12
CA ILE A 139 4.14 -7.47 -6.75
C ILE A 139 5.49 -6.78 -6.47
N VAL A 140 6.60 -7.43 -6.84
CA VAL A 140 7.94 -6.87 -6.59
C VAL A 140 8.14 -5.51 -7.28
N PRO A 141 7.87 -5.34 -8.59
CA PRO A 141 7.83 -4.04 -9.25
C PRO A 141 6.85 -3.04 -8.63
N THR A 142 5.66 -3.48 -8.23
CA THR A 142 4.67 -2.60 -7.57
C THR A 142 5.22 -2.04 -6.26
N LEU A 143 5.78 -2.89 -5.40
CA LEU A 143 6.39 -2.48 -4.14
C LEU A 143 7.56 -1.52 -4.36
N PHE A 144 8.40 -1.78 -5.36
CA PHE A 144 9.50 -0.89 -5.71
C PHE A 144 9.02 0.49 -6.16
N GLY A 145 8.01 0.54 -7.05
CA GLY A 145 7.40 1.80 -7.48
C GLY A 145 6.75 2.58 -6.33
N LEU A 146 6.02 1.89 -5.44
CA LEU A 146 5.40 2.50 -4.26
C LEU A 146 6.45 3.06 -3.29
N MET A 147 7.54 2.32 -3.06
CA MET A 147 8.65 2.76 -2.22
C MET A 147 9.27 4.06 -2.74
N LEU A 148 9.63 4.12 -4.03
CA LEU A 148 10.22 5.33 -4.61
C LEU A 148 9.24 6.50 -4.62
N SER A 149 7.95 6.24 -4.83
CA SER A 149 6.90 7.25 -4.74
C SER A 149 6.77 7.82 -3.32
N ALA A 150 6.86 6.97 -2.30
CA ALA A 150 6.84 7.40 -0.90
C ALA A 150 8.06 8.25 -0.55
N VAL A 151 9.27 7.84 -0.95
CA VAL A 151 10.51 8.61 -0.75
C VAL A 151 10.41 9.98 -1.43
N PHE A 152 9.98 10.00 -2.69
CA PHE A 152 9.75 11.23 -3.44
C PHE A 152 8.80 12.17 -2.71
N ALA A 153 7.65 11.66 -2.25
CA ALA A 153 6.63 12.45 -1.56
C ALA A 153 7.17 13.07 -0.26
N VAL A 154 7.91 12.30 0.54
CA VAL A 154 8.52 12.78 1.80
C VAL A 154 9.53 13.89 1.52
N ILE A 155 10.41 13.71 0.54
CA ILE A 155 11.47 14.68 0.26
C ILE A 155 10.89 15.96 -0.35
N VAL A 156 9.92 15.86 -1.27
CA VAL A 156 9.21 17.03 -1.79
C VAL A 156 8.46 17.75 -0.68
N ARG A 157 7.87 17.03 0.28
CA ARG A 157 7.19 17.64 1.42
C ARG A 157 8.15 18.44 2.32
N ILE A 158 9.38 17.97 2.49
CA ILE A 158 10.41 18.63 3.31
C ILE A 158 11.09 19.78 2.56
N ARG A 159 11.41 19.59 1.27
CA ARG A 159 12.25 20.53 0.50
C ARG A 159 11.46 21.46 -0.41
N GLY A 160 10.21 21.15 -0.72
CA GLY A 160 9.33 21.94 -1.58
C GLY A 160 9.65 21.89 -3.09
N LEU A 161 10.71 21.19 -3.52
CA LEU A 161 11.08 21.10 -4.95
C LEU A 161 11.12 19.65 -5.44
N TRP A 162 10.55 19.44 -6.63
CA TRP A 162 10.55 18.18 -7.38
C TRP A 162 11.94 17.55 -7.55
N ARG A 163 12.95 18.37 -7.89
CA ARG A 163 14.30 17.88 -8.23
C ARG A 163 14.95 17.11 -7.08
N TRP A 164 14.69 17.54 -5.83
CA TRP A 164 15.19 16.87 -4.64
C TRP A 164 14.44 15.57 -4.38
N GLY A 165 13.13 15.54 -4.64
CA GLY A 165 12.35 14.31 -4.60
C GLY A 165 12.90 13.24 -5.54
N VAL A 166 13.14 13.62 -6.81
CA VAL A 166 13.70 12.69 -7.81
C VAL A 166 15.11 12.27 -7.44
N ALA A 167 15.98 13.20 -7.05
CA ALA A 167 17.34 12.87 -6.65
C ALA A 167 17.38 11.88 -5.46
N GLY A 168 16.51 12.09 -4.47
CA GLY A 168 16.42 11.18 -3.32
C GLY A 168 15.82 9.82 -3.68
N ALA A 169 14.79 9.78 -4.53
CA ALA A 169 14.23 8.52 -5.01
C ALA A 169 15.28 7.72 -5.81
N LEU A 170 16.06 8.37 -6.68
CA LEU A 170 17.15 7.72 -7.41
C LEU A 170 18.26 7.24 -6.49
N LEU A 171 18.65 8.05 -5.50
CA LEU A 171 19.66 7.68 -4.53
C LEU A 171 19.25 6.43 -3.75
N VAL A 172 18.02 6.39 -3.23
CA VAL A 172 17.51 5.21 -2.52
C VAL A 172 17.37 4.01 -3.47
N GLY A 173 16.85 4.23 -4.68
CA GLY A 173 16.68 3.16 -5.67
C GLY A 173 17.99 2.51 -6.13
N VAL A 174 19.11 3.23 -6.08
CA VAL A 174 20.44 2.73 -6.47
C VAL A 174 21.25 2.23 -5.27
N ALA A 175 21.21 2.93 -4.14
CA ALA A 175 22.04 2.63 -2.98
C ALA A 175 21.50 1.51 -2.09
N GLY A 176 20.17 1.32 -2.06
CA GLY A 176 19.50 0.45 -1.09
C GLY A 176 19.25 1.16 0.23
#